data_AF-A0A0N9X1W6-F1
#
_entry.id   AF-A0A0N9X1W6-F1
#
_cell.length_a   1.000
_cell.length_b   1.000
_cell.length_c   1.000
_cell.angle_alpha   90.00
_cell.angle_beta   90.00
_cell.angle_gamma   90.00
#
_symmetry.space_group_name_H-M   'P 1'
#
loop_
_entity.id
_entity.type
_entity.pdbx_description
1 polymer ?
#
loop_
_entity_poly.entity_id
_entity_poly.type
_entity_poly.pdbx_seq_one_letter_code
_entity_poly.pdbx_strand_id
1 'polypeptide(L)'
;MTQATDKKLPEWLSITPERAVVTLSRPSAANGIKVDTLTLRAPAVREVRAADRASNGDEEQRELTLFAGLAEVGIKDLEGLKLVDYRRVQAAYSRLAPDTDYSPSMPAWLSITTDNVMVTLSCPSEINGVTVDKLSMRSPTVRDVRSANREAGGDDEQRELVLFAELSGAPVADLEGLKLVDFNRLQAGYFRMDQDNGV
;
A
#
# COMPACT_ATOMS: atom_id res chain seq x y z
N MET A 1 -23.36 15.23 7.67
CA MET A 1 -22.11 15.60 8.34
C MET A 1 -21.65 14.43 9.19
N THR A 2 -20.85 13.54 8.61
CA THR A 2 -20.29 12.39 9.33
C THR A 2 -18.82 12.71 9.52
N GLN A 3 -18.48 13.19 10.71
CA GLN A 3 -17.09 13.39 11.11
C GLN A 3 -16.44 12.02 11.18
N ALA A 4 -15.55 11.72 10.23
CA ALA A 4 -14.47 10.79 10.52
C ALA A 4 -13.70 11.42 11.67
N THR A 5 -13.77 10.79 12.84
CA THR A 5 -12.99 11.19 14.01
C THR A 5 -11.51 11.11 13.61
N ASP A 6 -10.89 12.26 13.38
CA ASP A 6 -9.43 12.39 13.32
C ASP A 6 -8.89 11.95 14.67
N LYS A 7 -8.68 10.63 14.82
CA LYS A 7 -8.19 10.03 16.04
C LYS A 7 -6.75 10.47 16.16
N LYS A 8 -6.53 11.48 17.00
CA LYS A 8 -5.22 12.07 17.28
C LYS A 8 -4.15 10.98 17.31
N LEU A 9 -3.12 11.15 16.50
CA LEU A 9 -2.01 10.21 16.46
C LEU A 9 -1.42 10.05 17.87
N PRO A 10 -1.10 8.80 18.28
CA PRO A 10 -0.51 8.58 19.58
C PRO A 10 0.89 9.20 19.64
N GLU A 11 1.32 9.64 20.82
CA GLU A 11 2.61 10.35 21.00
C GLU A 11 3.83 9.52 20.59
N TRP A 12 3.71 8.19 20.58
CA TRP A 12 4.78 7.29 20.14
C TRP A 12 4.90 7.15 18.62
N LEU A 13 4.02 7.79 17.83
CA LEU A 13 3.99 7.65 16.37
C LEU A 13 4.07 9.00 15.68
N SER A 14 5.09 9.15 14.82
CA SER A 14 5.12 10.18 13.77
C SER A 14 4.95 9.51 12.42
N ILE A 15 4.11 10.06 11.54
CA ILE A 15 3.85 9.48 10.22
C ILE A 15 3.83 10.56 9.13
N THR A 16 4.35 10.17 7.98
CA THR A 16 4.35 10.91 6.72
C THR A 16 3.95 9.94 5.60
N PRO A 17 3.60 10.41 4.39
CA PRO A 17 3.34 9.51 3.26
C PRO A 17 4.50 8.56 2.95
N GLU A 18 5.74 8.94 3.26
CA GLU A 18 6.93 8.15 2.92
C GLU A 18 7.35 7.16 4.01
N ARG A 19 7.01 7.43 5.28
CA ARG A 19 7.49 6.65 6.43
C ARG A 19 6.72 6.92 7.72
N ALA A 20 6.81 5.96 8.63
CA ALA A 20 6.39 6.06 10.02
C ALA A 20 7.59 5.90 10.96
N VAL A 21 7.71 6.76 11.95
CA VAL A 21 8.70 6.66 13.03
C VAL A 21 7.98 6.25 14.31
N VAL A 22 8.35 5.08 14.83
CA VAL A 22 7.79 4.44 16.01
C VAL A 22 8.75 4.59 17.17
N THR A 23 8.37 5.38 18.17
CA THR A 23 9.08 5.43 19.45
C THR A 23 8.79 4.15 20.24
N LEU A 24 9.84 3.44 20.62
CA LEU A 24 9.76 2.24 21.45
C LEU A 24 9.51 2.61 22.91
N SER A 25 8.94 1.69 23.66
CA SER A 25 8.72 1.84 25.10
C SER A 25 10.03 1.82 25.91
N ARG A 26 11.10 1.29 25.31
CA ARG A 26 12.46 1.19 25.85
C ARG A 26 13.45 0.87 24.72
N PRO A 27 14.76 1.12 24.92
CA PRO A 27 15.77 0.79 23.92
C PRO A 27 15.78 -0.69 23.53
N SER A 28 15.65 -0.98 22.23
CA SER A 28 15.79 -2.34 21.68
C SER A 28 17.03 -2.46 20.79
N ALA A 29 17.50 -3.69 20.57
CA ALA A 29 18.54 -3.93 19.59
C ALA A 29 17.94 -3.93 18.17
N ALA A 30 18.62 -3.27 17.24
CA ALA A 30 18.35 -3.28 15.81
C ALA A 30 19.70 -3.30 15.08
N ASN A 31 19.97 -4.34 14.30
CA ASN A 31 21.27 -4.55 13.64
C ASN A 31 22.47 -4.45 14.61
N GLY A 32 22.31 -4.94 15.84
CA GLY A 32 23.34 -4.88 16.89
C GLY A 32 23.49 -3.52 17.59
N ILE A 33 22.71 -2.50 17.24
CA ILE A 33 22.74 -1.17 17.84
C ILE A 33 21.50 -0.97 18.72
N LYS A 34 21.66 -0.32 19.88
CA LYS A 34 20.53 0.07 20.72
C LYS A 34 19.84 1.31 20.15
N VAL A 35 18.55 1.21 19.88
CA VAL A 35 17.71 2.28 19.33
C VAL A 35 16.47 2.50 20.17
N ASP A 36 16.04 3.76 20.27
CA ASP A 36 14.79 4.16 20.92
C ASP A 36 13.62 4.25 19.94
N THR A 37 13.91 4.22 18.63
CA THR A 37 12.93 4.36 17.56
C THR A 37 13.18 3.36 16.44
N LEU A 38 12.11 2.87 15.82
CA LEU A 38 12.16 2.17 14.53
C LEU A 38 11.48 3.03 13.47
N THR A 39 12.07 3.08 12.27
CA THR A 39 11.49 3.79 11.13
C THR A 39 11.03 2.78 10.11
N LEU A 40 9.75 2.76 9.78
CA LEU A 40 9.20 1.97 8.68
C LEU A 40 9.02 2.87 7.48
N ARG A 41 9.62 2.52 6.34
CA ARG A 41 9.27 3.16 5.07
C ARG A 41 7.89 2.69 4.60
N ALA A 42 7.19 3.54 3.85
CA ALA A 42 5.91 3.20 3.25
C ALA A 42 6.10 2.02 2.27
N PRO A 43 5.34 0.93 2.42
CA PRO A 43 5.50 -0.27 1.62
C PRO A 43 5.14 0.00 0.16
N ALA A 44 5.90 -0.61 -0.76
CA ALA A 44 5.51 -0.72 -2.16
C ALA A 44 4.83 -2.07 -2.44
N VAL A 45 4.01 -2.12 -3.50
CA VAL A 45 3.26 -3.34 -3.89
C VAL A 45 4.18 -4.54 -4.09
N ARG A 46 5.33 -4.35 -4.75
CA ARG A 46 6.33 -5.41 -4.98
C ARG A 46 6.80 -6.09 -3.70
N GLU A 47 6.81 -5.37 -2.59
CA GLU A 47 7.39 -5.83 -1.33
C GLU A 47 6.42 -6.71 -0.57
N VAL A 48 5.14 -6.32 -0.59
CA VAL A 48 4.06 -7.15 -0.08
C VAL A 48 3.99 -8.45 -0.87
N ARG A 49 4.02 -8.37 -2.21
CA ARG A 49 4.11 -9.55 -3.10
C ARG A 49 5.34 -10.43 -2.83
N ALA A 50 6.50 -9.81 -2.57
CA ALA A 50 7.71 -10.55 -2.25
C ALA A 50 7.59 -11.27 -0.89
N ALA A 51 7.02 -10.61 0.12
CA ALA A 51 6.75 -11.22 1.42
C ALA A 51 5.72 -12.36 1.32
N ASP A 52 4.66 -12.18 0.53
CA ASP A 52 3.65 -13.20 0.25
C ASP A 52 4.25 -14.45 -0.40
N ARG A 53 5.10 -14.28 -1.41
CA ARG A 53 5.80 -15.41 -2.04
C ARG A 53 6.80 -16.10 -1.11
N ALA A 54 7.46 -15.34 -0.25
CA ALA A 54 8.47 -15.88 0.66
C ALA A 54 7.86 -16.63 1.86
N SER A 55 6.62 -16.33 2.21
CA SER A 55 5.97 -16.87 3.42
C SER A 55 5.51 -18.32 3.30
N ASN A 56 5.35 -18.84 2.08
CA ASN A 56 4.76 -20.15 1.82
C ASN A 56 3.42 -20.39 2.55
N GLY A 57 2.62 -19.33 2.74
CA GLY A 57 1.33 -19.38 3.43
C GLY A 57 1.38 -19.17 4.95
N ASP A 58 2.56 -18.91 5.53
CA ASP A 58 2.70 -18.54 6.94
C ASP A 58 2.52 -17.03 7.13
N GLU A 59 1.37 -16.63 7.66
CA GLU A 59 1.02 -15.22 7.84
C GLU A 59 1.94 -14.48 8.84
N GLU A 60 2.42 -15.16 9.87
CA GLU A 60 3.36 -14.57 10.85
C GLU A 60 4.72 -14.34 10.18
N GLN A 61 5.22 -15.33 9.44
CA GLN A 61 6.48 -15.21 8.70
C GLN A 61 6.40 -14.12 7.62
N ARG A 62 5.26 -14.00 6.94
CA ARG A 62 4.99 -12.94 5.96
C ARG A 62 5.12 -11.57 6.60
N GLU A 63 4.41 -11.33 7.70
CA GLU A 63 4.39 -10.05 8.41
C GLU A 63 5.80 -9.68 8.89
N LEU A 64 6.49 -10.61 9.56
CA LEU A 64 7.85 -10.40 10.04
C LEU A 64 8.82 -10.06 8.91
N THR A 65 8.73 -10.78 7.79
CA THR A 65 9.58 -10.53 6.61
C THR A 65 9.34 -9.15 6.03
N LEU A 66 8.06 -8.76 5.87
CA LEU A 66 7.69 -7.44 5.37
C LEU A 66 8.20 -6.34 6.31
N PHE A 67 7.88 -6.42 7.60
CA PHE A 67 8.26 -5.39 8.56
C PHE A 67 9.77 -5.27 8.73
N ALA A 68 10.51 -6.38 8.67
CA ALA A 68 11.97 -6.37 8.71
C ALA A 68 12.52 -5.59 7.50
N GLY A 69 11.99 -5.83 6.30
CA GLY A 69 12.36 -5.11 5.09
C GLY A 69 12.00 -3.63 5.11
N LEU A 70 10.83 -3.27 5.66
CA LEU A 70 10.40 -1.86 5.77
C LEU A 70 11.17 -1.08 6.84
N ALA A 71 11.58 -1.76 7.90
CA ALA A 71 12.34 -1.16 8.99
C ALA A 71 13.86 -1.25 8.81
N GLU A 72 14.33 -1.97 7.77
CA GLU A 72 15.74 -2.23 7.49
C GLU A 72 16.47 -2.91 8.67
N VAL A 73 15.79 -3.85 9.32
CA VAL A 73 16.32 -4.62 10.47
C VAL A 73 16.22 -6.12 10.22
N GLY A 74 16.92 -6.92 11.02
CA GLY A 74 16.77 -8.38 10.99
C GLY A 74 15.45 -8.85 11.57
N ILE A 75 14.91 -9.98 11.07
CA ILE A 75 13.71 -10.63 11.65
C ILE A 75 13.90 -10.90 13.15
N LYS A 76 15.08 -11.37 13.55
CA LYS A 76 15.41 -11.62 14.97
C LYS A 76 15.34 -10.38 15.84
N ASP A 77 15.60 -9.19 15.28
CA ASP A 77 15.49 -7.94 16.02
C ASP A 77 14.02 -7.59 16.29
N LEU A 78 13.13 -7.89 15.32
CA LEU A 78 11.68 -7.74 15.50
C LEU A 78 11.10 -8.78 16.48
N GLU A 79 11.52 -10.03 16.39
CA GLU A 79 11.14 -11.09 17.35
C GLU A 79 11.63 -10.77 18.76
N GLY A 80 12.77 -10.08 18.88
CA GLY A 80 13.31 -9.60 20.15
C GLY A 80 12.57 -8.40 20.74
N LEU A 81 11.67 -7.77 20.00
CA LEU A 81 10.86 -6.66 20.52
C LEU A 81 9.93 -7.15 21.62
N LYS A 82 9.63 -6.22 22.52
CA LYS A 82 8.56 -6.46 23.47
C LYS A 82 7.24 -6.35 22.74
N LEU A 83 6.26 -7.17 23.13
CA LEU A 83 4.97 -7.25 22.44
C LEU A 83 4.26 -5.88 22.31
N VAL A 84 4.42 -4.98 23.29
CA VAL A 84 3.88 -3.62 23.20
C VAL A 84 4.50 -2.83 22.05
N ASP A 85 5.79 -2.99 21.80
CA ASP A 85 6.55 -2.29 20.76
C ASP A 85 6.30 -2.92 19.39
N TYR A 86 6.20 -4.25 19.33
CA TYR A 86 5.76 -4.94 18.11
C TYR A 86 4.35 -4.51 17.67
N ARG A 87 3.41 -4.39 18.62
CA ARG A 87 2.07 -3.84 18.33
C ARG A 87 2.09 -2.38 17.88
N ARG A 88 3.06 -1.58 18.33
CA ARG A 88 3.26 -0.21 17.81
C ARG A 88 3.71 -0.23 16.36
N VAL A 89 4.60 -1.15 15.99
CA VAL A 89 5.04 -1.38 14.61
C VAL A 89 3.87 -1.80 13.71
N GLN A 90 3.07 -2.79 14.12
CA GLN A 90 1.84 -3.20 13.41
C GLN A 90 0.88 -2.02 13.20
N ALA A 91 0.65 -1.23 14.25
CA ALA A 91 -0.23 -0.07 14.18
C ALA A 91 0.36 1.11 13.38
N ALA A 92 1.67 1.15 13.16
CA ALA A 92 2.31 2.11 12.26
C ALA A 92 2.15 1.66 10.81
N TYR A 93 2.37 0.37 10.53
CA TYR A 93 2.15 -0.23 9.21
C TYR A 93 0.72 -0.04 8.72
N SER A 94 -0.29 -0.35 9.55
CA SER A 94 -1.71 -0.20 9.16
C SER A 94 -2.13 1.24 8.84
N ARG A 95 -1.34 2.24 9.28
CA ARG A 95 -1.54 3.64 8.89
C ARG A 95 -0.78 4.03 7.63
N LEU A 96 0.35 3.37 7.34
CA LEU A 96 1.10 3.56 6.09
C LEU A 96 0.40 2.90 4.91
N ALA A 97 -0.23 1.76 5.14
CA ALA A 97 -0.98 1.00 4.16
C ALA A 97 -2.36 0.65 4.73
N PRO A 98 -3.28 1.62 4.80
CA PRO A 98 -4.66 1.34 5.18
C PRO A 98 -5.31 0.46 4.11
N ASP A 99 -6.25 -0.38 4.54
CA ASP A 99 -7.07 -1.18 3.64
C ASP A 99 -7.84 -0.28 2.66
N THR A 100 -8.16 -0.84 1.50
CA THR A 100 -8.91 -0.16 0.45
C THR A 100 -10.28 0.29 0.96
N ASP A 101 -10.53 1.59 0.90
CA ASP A 101 -11.82 2.16 1.29
C ASP A 101 -12.86 1.96 0.16
N TYR A 102 -13.73 0.98 0.35
CA TYR A 102 -14.89 0.71 -0.52
C TYR A 102 -16.17 1.42 -0.08
N SER A 103 -16.11 2.37 0.87
CA SER A 103 -17.27 3.15 1.27
C SER A 103 -17.80 4.02 0.11
N PRO A 104 -19.09 4.36 0.08
CA PRO A 104 -19.64 5.23 -0.97
C PRO A 104 -19.14 6.68 -0.83
N SER A 105 -18.42 7.04 0.24
CA SER A 105 -17.90 8.39 0.40
C SER A 105 -16.81 8.68 -0.65
N MET A 106 -16.89 9.86 -1.28
CA MET A 106 -15.90 10.30 -2.26
C MET A 106 -14.73 10.98 -1.54
N PRO A 107 -13.52 10.40 -1.56
CA PRO A 107 -12.37 10.99 -0.90
C PRO A 107 -11.75 12.10 -1.75
N ALA A 108 -11.07 13.06 -1.12
CA ALA A 108 -10.48 14.21 -1.80
C ALA A 108 -9.35 13.86 -2.80
N TRP A 109 -8.75 12.68 -2.67
CA TRP A 109 -7.72 12.18 -3.59
C TRP A 109 -8.31 11.56 -4.86
N LEU A 110 -9.64 11.42 -4.98
CA LEU A 110 -10.30 10.70 -6.07
C LEU A 110 -11.23 11.63 -6.87
N SER A 111 -11.12 11.56 -8.19
CA SER A 111 -12.10 12.13 -9.13
C SER A 111 -12.50 11.07 -10.13
N ILE A 112 -13.81 10.92 -10.37
CA ILE A 112 -14.37 9.88 -11.23
C ILE A 112 -15.33 10.54 -12.22
N THR A 113 -15.26 10.08 -13.47
CA THR A 113 -16.25 10.29 -14.52
C THR A 113 -16.67 8.91 -15.06
N THR A 114 -17.63 8.88 -15.97
CA THR A 114 -18.05 7.65 -16.67
C THR A 114 -16.93 7.01 -17.48
N ASP A 115 -15.96 7.80 -17.94
CA ASP A 115 -14.90 7.34 -18.85
C ASP A 115 -13.53 7.20 -18.18
N ASN A 116 -13.33 7.83 -17.01
CA ASN A 116 -12.05 7.85 -16.36
C ASN A 116 -12.12 8.01 -14.84
N VAL A 117 -11.15 7.41 -14.16
CA VAL A 117 -10.76 7.77 -12.79
C VAL A 117 -9.45 8.54 -12.82
N MET A 118 -9.32 9.53 -11.95
CA MET A 118 -8.08 10.22 -11.63
C MET A 118 -7.80 10.10 -10.13
N VAL A 119 -6.68 9.45 -9.79
CA VAL A 119 -6.20 9.27 -8.42
C VAL A 119 -5.04 10.22 -8.17
N THR A 120 -5.12 10.97 -7.09
CA THR A 120 -3.98 11.72 -6.53
C THR A 120 -3.17 10.79 -5.64
N LEU A 121 -1.87 10.68 -5.92
CA LEU A 121 -0.94 9.84 -5.18
C LEU A 121 -0.59 10.48 -3.84
N SER A 122 -0.20 9.67 -2.87
CA SER A 122 0.20 10.09 -1.53
C SER A 122 1.55 10.80 -1.55
N CYS A 123 2.40 10.44 -2.50
CA CYS A 123 3.67 11.07 -2.82
C CYS A 123 3.96 10.95 -4.33
N PRO A 124 4.80 11.82 -4.89
CA PRO A 124 5.19 11.74 -6.29
C PRO A 124 5.80 10.36 -6.60
N SER A 125 5.41 9.75 -7.72
CA SER A 125 5.90 8.44 -8.16
C SER A 125 6.38 8.49 -9.60
N GLU A 126 7.35 7.66 -9.96
CA GLU A 126 7.84 7.55 -11.33
C GLU A 126 6.95 6.59 -12.12
N ILE A 127 6.33 7.09 -13.19
CA ILE A 127 5.52 6.34 -14.14
C ILE A 127 6.03 6.66 -15.54
N ASN A 128 6.37 5.63 -16.34
CA ASN A 128 6.95 5.80 -17.67
C ASN A 128 8.20 6.69 -17.69
N GLY A 129 9.02 6.64 -16.63
CA GLY A 129 10.22 7.49 -16.50
C GLY A 129 9.92 8.96 -16.16
N VAL A 130 8.67 9.31 -15.82
CA VAL A 130 8.24 10.66 -15.48
C VAL A 130 7.66 10.68 -14.06
N THR A 131 8.08 11.66 -13.25
CA THR A 131 7.48 11.87 -11.93
C THR A 131 6.08 12.46 -12.07
N VAL A 132 5.08 11.78 -11.47
CA VAL A 132 3.68 12.20 -11.47
C VAL A 132 3.12 12.23 -10.06
N ASP A 133 2.21 13.17 -9.80
CA ASP A 133 1.43 13.25 -8.56
C ASP A 133 0.04 12.63 -8.69
N LYS A 134 -0.36 12.31 -9.93
CA LYS A 134 -1.67 11.76 -10.25
C LYS A 134 -1.54 10.66 -11.29
N LEU A 135 -2.37 9.63 -11.17
CA LEU A 135 -2.48 8.56 -12.14
C LEU A 135 -3.95 8.43 -12.56
N SER A 136 -4.18 8.39 -13.87
CA SER A 136 -5.51 8.17 -14.43
C SER A 136 -5.68 6.72 -14.87
N MET A 137 -6.89 6.20 -14.75
CA MET A 137 -7.31 4.94 -15.38
C MET A 137 -8.54 5.22 -16.23
N ARG A 138 -8.57 4.73 -17.47
CA ARG A 138 -9.79 4.74 -18.29
C ARG A 138 -10.76 3.64 -17.84
N SER A 139 -12.03 3.78 -18.20
CA SER A 139 -13.02 2.73 -17.99
C SER A 139 -12.62 1.43 -18.70
N PRO A 140 -12.77 0.27 -18.03
CA PRO A 140 -12.37 -1.01 -18.57
C PRO A 140 -13.30 -1.44 -19.71
N THR A 141 -12.73 -2.17 -20.66
CA THR A 141 -13.48 -2.93 -21.66
C THR A 141 -13.42 -4.42 -21.35
N VAL A 142 -14.37 -5.20 -21.88
CA VAL A 142 -14.33 -6.66 -21.81
C VAL A 142 -13.03 -7.22 -22.40
N ARG A 143 -12.43 -6.54 -23.38
CA ARG A 143 -11.15 -6.94 -23.97
C ARG A 143 -10.02 -6.85 -22.93
N ASP A 144 -9.95 -5.75 -22.18
CA ASP A 144 -8.92 -5.54 -21.15
C ASP A 144 -9.01 -6.63 -20.08
N VAL A 145 -10.22 -6.86 -19.55
CA VAL A 145 -10.46 -7.91 -18.54
C VAL A 145 -10.06 -9.30 -19.05
N ARG A 146 -10.36 -9.63 -20.31
CA ARG A 146 -9.95 -10.91 -20.93
C ARG A 146 -8.45 -11.00 -21.18
N SER A 147 -7.79 -9.89 -21.48
CA SER A 147 -6.34 -9.80 -21.66
C SER A 147 -5.65 -10.09 -20.33
N ALA A 148 -6.01 -9.34 -19.29
CA ALA A 148 -5.52 -9.51 -17.93
C ALA A 148 -5.73 -10.94 -17.39
N ASN A 149 -6.91 -11.53 -17.58
CA ASN A 149 -7.19 -12.92 -17.18
C ASN A 149 -6.24 -13.93 -17.84
N ARG A 150 -5.85 -13.70 -19.10
CA ARG A 150 -4.96 -14.60 -19.84
C ARG A 150 -3.52 -14.47 -19.33
N GLU A 151 -3.08 -13.24 -19.09
CA GLU A 151 -1.71 -12.95 -18.63
C GLU A 151 -1.47 -13.35 -17.18
N ALA A 152 -2.51 -13.27 -16.34
CA ALA A 152 -2.45 -13.63 -14.93
C ALA A 152 -2.07 -15.08 -14.65
N GLY A 153 -2.42 -16.02 -15.54
CA GLY A 153 -2.16 -17.45 -15.33
C GLY A 153 -2.80 -18.02 -14.06
N GLY A 154 -3.85 -17.39 -13.52
CA GLY A 154 -4.51 -17.78 -12.27
C GLY A 154 -4.01 -17.06 -11.00
N ASP A 155 -3.02 -16.17 -11.12
CA ASP A 155 -2.62 -15.25 -10.03
C ASP A 155 -3.53 -14.02 -10.05
N ASP A 156 -4.44 -13.91 -9.07
CA ASP A 156 -5.40 -12.81 -8.97
C ASP A 156 -4.75 -11.45 -8.77
N GLU A 157 -3.62 -11.38 -8.06
CA GLU A 157 -2.88 -10.13 -7.88
C GLU A 157 -2.19 -9.72 -9.19
N GLN A 158 -1.64 -10.69 -9.93
CA GLN A 158 -1.08 -10.44 -11.26
C GLN A 158 -2.15 -9.98 -12.24
N ARG A 159 -3.34 -10.58 -12.20
CA ARG A 159 -4.50 -10.18 -13.01
C ARG A 159 -4.82 -8.70 -12.81
N GLU A 160 -4.89 -8.26 -11.56
CA GLU A 160 -5.23 -6.86 -11.25
C GLU A 160 -4.13 -5.90 -11.70
N LEU A 161 -2.86 -6.24 -11.47
CA LEU A 161 -1.72 -5.43 -11.93
C LEU A 161 -1.72 -5.25 -13.45
N VAL A 162 -1.95 -6.32 -14.21
CA VAL A 162 -2.03 -6.25 -15.67
C VAL A 162 -3.22 -5.41 -16.10
N LEU A 163 -4.38 -5.59 -15.47
CA LEU A 163 -5.56 -4.79 -15.79
C LEU A 163 -5.27 -3.29 -15.55
N PHE A 164 -4.75 -2.92 -14.38
CA PHE A 164 -4.49 -1.51 -14.06
C PHE A 164 -3.39 -0.93 -14.94
N ALA A 165 -2.42 -1.72 -15.37
CA ALA A 165 -1.42 -1.31 -16.36
C ALA A 165 -2.08 -0.96 -17.70
N GLU A 166 -3.00 -1.80 -18.21
CA GLU A 166 -3.74 -1.54 -19.45
C GLU A 166 -4.68 -0.31 -19.36
N LEU A 167 -5.26 -0.05 -18.19
CA LEU A 167 -6.18 1.08 -17.98
C LEU A 167 -5.45 2.40 -17.76
N SER A 168 -4.27 2.38 -17.14
CA SER A 168 -3.48 3.58 -16.86
C SER A 168 -2.44 3.90 -17.94
N GLY A 169 -2.05 2.92 -18.75
CA GLY A 169 -0.90 3.02 -19.65
C GLY A 169 0.44 3.00 -18.90
N ALA A 170 0.45 2.64 -17.62
CA ALA A 170 1.68 2.45 -16.84
C ALA A 170 2.22 1.01 -17.01
N PRO A 171 3.55 0.82 -17.03
CA PRO A 171 4.16 -0.51 -16.95
C PRO A 171 3.80 -1.19 -15.62
N VAL A 172 3.65 -2.53 -15.65
CA VAL A 172 3.41 -3.32 -14.42
C VAL A 172 4.50 -3.08 -13.37
N ALA A 173 5.77 -2.95 -13.79
CA ALA A 173 6.88 -2.69 -12.89
C ALA A 173 6.76 -1.36 -12.14
N ASP A 174 6.18 -0.35 -12.78
CA ASP A 174 5.95 0.97 -12.18
C ASP A 174 4.80 0.89 -11.17
N LEU A 175 3.72 0.17 -11.50
CA LEU A 175 2.62 -0.11 -10.57
C LEU A 175 3.09 -0.93 -9.36
N GLU A 176 3.97 -1.91 -9.57
CA GLU A 176 4.63 -2.67 -8.51
C GLU A 176 5.57 -1.78 -7.65
N GLY A 177 5.99 -0.64 -8.18
CA GLY A 177 6.76 0.39 -7.46
C GLY A 177 5.92 1.38 -6.67
N LEU A 178 4.63 1.48 -6.95
CA LEU A 178 3.74 2.38 -6.21
C LEU A 178 3.69 2.01 -4.74
N LYS A 179 3.52 3.03 -3.89
CA LYS A 179 3.17 2.83 -2.50
C LYS A 179 1.87 2.04 -2.42
N LEU A 180 1.78 1.09 -1.51
CA LEU A 180 0.61 0.22 -1.37
C LEU A 180 -0.66 1.04 -1.13
N VAL A 181 -0.58 2.12 -0.35
CA VAL A 181 -1.71 3.06 -0.18
C VAL A 181 -2.20 3.64 -1.50
N ASP A 182 -1.30 3.93 -2.44
CA ASP A 182 -1.66 4.51 -3.74
C ASP A 182 -2.21 3.45 -4.70
N PHE A 183 -1.69 2.23 -4.64
CA PHE A 183 -2.31 1.10 -5.34
C PHE A 183 -3.72 0.80 -4.81
N ASN A 184 -3.93 0.83 -3.49
CA ASN A 184 -5.25 0.71 -2.87
C ASN A 184 -6.19 1.85 -3.32
N ARG A 185 -5.67 3.07 -3.51
CA ARG A 185 -6.45 4.17 -4.11
C ARG A 185 -6.88 3.87 -5.55
N LEU A 186 -6.01 3.25 -6.36
CA LEU A 186 -6.40 2.78 -7.69
C LEU A 186 -7.51 1.74 -7.61
N GLN A 187 -7.39 0.73 -6.74
CA GLN A 187 -8.43 -0.29 -6.54
C GLN A 187 -9.78 0.34 -6.16
N ALA A 188 -9.78 1.26 -5.19
CA ALA A 188 -10.95 1.99 -4.76
C ALA A 188 -11.58 2.81 -5.90
N GLY A 189 -10.75 3.42 -6.76
CA GLY A 189 -11.19 4.14 -7.94
C GLY A 189 -11.81 3.23 -9.00
N TYR A 190 -11.12 2.15 -9.35
CA TYR A 190 -11.60 1.12 -10.28
C TYR A 190 -12.96 0.56 -9.84
N PHE A 191 -13.07 0.15 -8.58
CA PHE A 191 -14.31 -0.41 -8.02
C PHE A 191 -15.50 0.54 -8.18
N ARG A 192 -15.31 1.83 -7.91
CA ARG A 192 -16.37 2.84 -8.03
C ARG A 192 -16.76 3.13 -9.49
N MET A 193 -15.80 3.06 -10.40
CA MET A 193 -16.02 3.24 -11.84
C MET A 193 -16.74 2.03 -12.47
N ASP A 194 -16.34 0.81 -12.10
CA ASP A 194 -16.92 -0.44 -12.62
C ASP A 194 -18.38 -0.65 -12.18
N GLN A 195 -18.75 -0.17 -10.99
CA GLN A 195 -20.12 -0.28 -10.47
C GLN A 195 -21.12 0.73 -11.05
N ASP A 196 -20.69 1.60 -11.98
CA ASP A 196 -21.54 2.60 -12.67
C ASP A 196 -22.34 3.50 -11.71
N ASN A 197 -21.79 3.78 -10.52
CA ASN A 197 -22.50 4.63 -9.56
C ASN A 197 -22.43 6.11 -9.94
N GLY A 198 -21.42 6.54 -10.72
CA GLY A 198 -21.32 7.88 -11.34
C GLY A 198 -21.42 9.11 -10.41
N VAL A 199 -21.71 8.91 -9.12
CA VAL A 199 -22.11 9.86 -8.06
C VAL A 199 -21.92 9.17 -6.71
#